data_AF-A0A816Z704-F1
#
_entry.id   AF-A0A816Z704-F1
#
_cell.length_a   1.000
_cell.length_b   1.000
_cell.length_c   1.000
_cell.angle_alpha   90.00
_cell.angle_beta   90.00
_cell.angle_gamma   90.00
#
_symmetry.space_group_name_H-M   'P 1'
#
loop_
_entity.id
_entity.type
_entity.pdbx_description
1 polymer ?
#
loop_
_entity_poly.entity_id
_entity_poly.type
_entity_poly.pdbx_seq_one_letter_code
_entity_poly.pdbx_strand_id
1 'polypeptide(L)'
;MYDSLSKSSYEPYYLSFNSIHPLHMKKNIPFAKLLRTIRYCSTFQTYLNEREKLRMALLVNKYSNKIIDEQFNNALLKFGINESLTLINYSRSRQKIIDFPIKEKLLVNYDKTIFVHFV
;
A
#
# COMPACT_ATOMS: atom_id res chain seq x y z
N MET A 1 10.03 -33.55 -10.95
CA MET A 1 9.85 -33.73 -9.49
C MET A 1 9.14 -32.48 -9.00
N TYR A 2 7.84 -32.61 -8.67
CA TYR A 2 7.01 -31.49 -8.22
C TYR A 2 7.37 -31.16 -6.76
N ASP A 3 7.97 -29.99 -6.52
CA ASP A 3 7.97 -29.39 -5.18
C ASP A 3 6.72 -28.53 -5.04
N SER A 4 5.60 -29.19 -4.78
CA SER A 4 4.44 -28.59 -4.12
C SER A 4 4.73 -28.45 -2.62
N LEU A 5 5.72 -27.63 -2.27
CA LEU A 5 6.06 -27.34 -0.88
C LEU A 5 5.14 -26.22 -0.37
N SER A 6 4.13 -26.63 0.40
CA SER A 6 3.44 -25.88 1.46
C SER A 6 3.80 -24.39 1.59
N LYS A 7 3.25 -23.54 0.72
CA LYS A 7 3.11 -22.12 1.07
C LYS A 7 2.14 -22.10 2.24
N SER A 8 2.60 -21.77 3.44
CA SER A 8 1.68 -21.45 4.53
C SER A 8 0.75 -20.38 3.99
N SER A 9 -0.55 -20.67 3.91
CA SER A 9 -1.53 -19.81 3.23
C SER A 9 -1.74 -18.46 3.93
N TYR A 10 -0.94 -18.19 4.97
CA TYR A 10 -1.07 -17.11 5.93
C TYR A 10 0.08 -16.10 5.89
N GLU A 11 1.23 -16.42 5.28
CA GLU A 11 2.32 -15.45 5.24
C GLU A 11 1.98 -14.35 4.21
N PRO A 12 1.91 -13.06 4.62
CA PRO A 12 1.60 -11.98 3.70
C PRO A 12 2.77 -11.83 2.72
N TYR A 13 2.72 -12.56 1.60
CA TYR A 13 3.75 -12.56 0.59
C TYR A 13 3.81 -11.16 -0.05
N TYR A 14 4.94 -10.48 0.13
CA TYR A 14 5.22 -9.26 -0.60
C TYR A 14 5.77 -9.64 -1.96
N LEU A 15 5.25 -9.01 -3.01
CA LEU A 15 5.77 -9.23 -4.34
C LEU A 15 7.18 -8.63 -4.43
N SER A 16 8.18 -9.46 -4.74
CA SER A 16 9.56 -9.03 -4.90
C SER A 16 9.69 -7.95 -5.99
N PHE A 17 10.51 -6.94 -5.73
CA PHE A 17 10.73 -5.83 -6.67
C PHE A 17 11.34 -6.30 -8.00
N ASN A 18 12.15 -7.37 -7.98
CA ASN A 18 12.82 -7.92 -9.17
C ASN A 18 11.97 -8.92 -9.95
N SER A 19 10.73 -9.16 -9.53
CA SER A 19 9.82 -10.06 -10.25
C SER A 19 9.40 -9.50 -11.63
N ILE A 20 8.89 -10.36 -12.51
CA ILE A 20 8.48 -10.03 -13.89
C ILE A 20 7.24 -9.13 -13.99
N HIS A 21 6.60 -8.80 -12.86
CA HIS A 21 5.39 -7.99 -12.85
C HIS A 21 5.67 -6.53 -13.28
N PRO A 22 4.65 -5.82 -13.79
CA PRO A 22 4.77 -4.43 -14.17
C PRO A 22 5.33 -3.53 -13.06
N LEU A 23 6.19 -2.60 -13.44
CA LEU A 23 6.88 -1.72 -12.49
C LEU A 23 5.90 -0.87 -11.66
N HIS A 24 4.84 -0.36 -12.28
CA HIS A 24 3.85 0.48 -11.61
C HIS A 24 3.12 -0.30 -10.49
N MET A 25 2.83 -1.59 -10.69
CA MET A 25 2.21 -2.44 -9.68
C MET A 25 3.14 -2.61 -8.48
N LYS A 26 4.40 -2.97 -8.73
CA LYS A 26 5.41 -3.16 -7.68
C LYS A 26 5.64 -1.88 -6.90
N LYS A 27 5.89 -0.76 -7.58
CA LYS A 27 6.10 0.56 -6.95
C LYS A 27 4.92 1.01 -6.09
N ASN A 28 3.68 0.62 -6.41
CA ASN A 28 2.50 0.99 -5.63
C ASN A 28 2.28 0.14 -4.36
N ILE A 29 3.00 -0.97 -4.19
CA ILE A 29 2.83 -1.86 -3.03
C ILE A 29 3.12 -1.15 -1.70
N PRO A 30 4.26 -0.45 -1.50
CA PRO A 30 4.53 0.27 -0.26
C PRO A 30 3.43 1.28 0.08
N PHE A 31 2.95 2.03 -0.91
CA PHE A 31 1.85 2.99 -0.76
C PHE A 31 0.57 2.31 -0.24
N ALA A 32 0.13 1.25 -0.93
CA ALA A 32 -1.12 0.56 -0.59
C ALA A 32 -1.03 -0.12 0.78
N LYS A 33 0.12 -0.71 1.11
CA LYS A 33 0.37 -1.37 2.39
C LYS A 33 0.39 -0.37 3.54
N LEU A 34 1.05 0.78 3.40
CA LEU A 34 1.07 1.79 4.45
C LEU A 34 -0.35 2.31 4.74
N LEU A 35 -1.14 2.60 3.70
CA LEU A 35 -2.53 3.04 3.88
C LEU A 35 -3.37 2.00 4.63
N ARG A 36 -3.19 0.73 4.31
CA ARG A 36 -3.85 -0.36 5.03
C ARG A 36 -3.41 -0.40 6.50
N THR A 37 -2.11 -0.26 6.76
CA THR A 37 -1.56 -0.22 8.13
C THR A 37 -2.17 0.91 8.94
N ILE A 38 -2.25 2.13 8.39
CA ILE A 38 -2.83 3.29 9.09
C ILE A 38 -4.33 3.05 9.39
N ARG A 39 -5.07 2.45 8.45
CA ARG A 39 -6.50 2.15 8.66
C ARG A 39 -6.72 1.12 9.78
N TYR A 40 -5.87 0.11 9.88
CA TYR A 40 -6.04 -0.99 10.83
C TYR A 40 -5.48 -0.71 12.22
N CYS A 41 -4.40 0.04 12.32
CA CYS A 41 -3.83 0.39 13.61
C CYS A 41 -4.70 1.47 14.26
N SER A 42 -5.27 1.21 15.44
CA SER A 42 -6.07 2.18 16.17
C SER A 42 -5.23 3.14 17.01
N THR A 43 -4.00 2.75 17.34
CA THR A 43 -3.08 3.54 18.19
C THR A 43 -1.79 3.87 17.45
N PHE A 44 -1.15 4.98 17.85
CA PHE A 44 0.13 5.38 17.26
C PHE A 44 1.23 4.32 17.50
N GLN A 45 1.25 3.68 18.67
CA GLN A 45 2.25 2.65 18.98
C GLN A 45 2.09 1.41 18.10
N THR A 46 0.85 0.95 17.88
CA THR A 46 0.61 -0.19 16.98
C THR A 46 0.99 0.16 15.54
N TYR A 47 0.69 1.38 15.10
CA TYR A 47 1.13 1.89 13.81
C TYR A 47 2.65 1.91 13.65
N LEU A 48 3.41 2.40 14.64
CA LEU A 48 4.86 2.42 14.57
C LEU A 48 5.43 0.99 14.43
N ASN A 49 4.95 0.07 15.26
CA ASN A 49 5.40 -1.32 15.22
C ASN A 49 5.11 -1.97 13.85
N GLU A 50 3.89 -1.78 13.32
CA GLU A 50 3.50 -2.34 12.02
C GLU A 50 4.19 -1.64 10.84
N ARG A 51 4.47 -0.34 10.93
CA ARG A 51 5.23 0.40 9.92
C ARG A 51 6.67 -0.13 9.82
N GLU A 52 7.33 -0.39 10.95
CA GLU A 52 8.69 -0.93 10.95
C GLU A 52 8.72 -2.36 10.41
N LYS A 53 7.77 -3.23 10.82
CA LYS A 53 7.62 -4.57 10.22
C LYS A 53 7.39 -4.49 8.71
N LEU A 54 6.55 -3.58 8.25
CA LEU A 54 6.30 -3.34 6.83
C LEU A 54 7.58 -2.90 6.10
N ARG A 55 8.33 -1.95 6.66
CA ARG A 55 9.60 -1.48 6.07
C ARG A 55 10.59 -2.63 5.93
N MET A 56 10.77 -3.42 6.98
CA MET A 56 11.65 -4.59 6.96
C MET A 56 11.23 -5.60 5.89
N ALA A 57 9.93 -5.91 5.81
CA ALA A 57 9.43 -6.84 4.81
C ALA A 57 9.66 -6.34 3.37
N LEU A 58 9.49 -5.04 3.12
CA LEU A 58 9.79 -4.43 1.81
C LEU A 58 11.28 -4.49 1.48
N LEU A 59 12.16 -4.21 2.44
CA LEU A 59 13.61 -4.30 2.23
C LEU A 59 14.06 -5.72 1.88
N VAL A 60 13.55 -6.73 2.60
CA VAL A 60 13.79 -8.15 2.28
C VAL A 60 13.35 -8.48 0.85
N ASN A 61 12.26 -7.87 0.39
CA ASN A 61 11.71 -8.02 -0.96
C ASN A 61 12.35 -7.09 -2.01
N LYS A 62 13.56 -6.60 -1.74
CA LYS A 62 14.41 -5.84 -2.67
C LYS A 62 13.86 -4.47 -3.09
N TYR A 63 12.95 -3.89 -2.30
CA TYR A 63 12.56 -2.49 -2.47
C TYR A 63 13.67 -1.59 -1.93
N SER A 64 14.06 -0.55 -2.68
CA SER A 64 15.04 0.43 -2.20
C SER A 64 14.42 1.37 -1.16
N ASN A 65 15.23 1.84 -0.20
CA ASN A 65 14.79 2.84 0.79
C ASN A 65 14.12 4.05 0.13
N LYS A 66 14.72 4.57 -0.96
CA LYS A 66 14.17 5.69 -1.72
C LYS A 66 12.73 5.45 -2.19
N ILE A 67 12.44 4.28 -2.76
CA ILE A 67 11.09 3.93 -3.23
C ILE A 67 10.13 3.81 -2.05
N ILE A 68 10.56 3.19 -0.95
CA ILE A 68 9.73 3.04 0.25
C ILE A 68 9.35 4.43 0.80
N ASP A 69 10.33 5.30 0.97
CA ASP A 69 10.13 6.64 1.54
C ASP A 69 9.26 7.51 0.63
N GLU A 70 9.53 7.51 -0.68
CA GLU A 70 8.72 8.21 -1.68
C GLU A 70 7.26 7.76 -1.62
N GLN A 71 7.00 6.46 -1.59
CA GLN A 71 5.65 5.92 -1.61
C GLN A 71 4.93 6.08 -0.26
N PHE A 72 5.67 6.04 0.85
CA PHE A 72 5.14 6.36 2.17
C PHE A 72 4.71 7.83 2.25
N ASN A 73 5.52 8.75 1.73
CA ASN A 73 5.18 10.16 1.65
C ASN A 73 3.97 10.38 0.74
N ASN A 74 3.96 9.78 -0.45
CA ASN A 74 2.82 9.87 -1.37
C ASN A 74 1.51 9.39 -0.73
N ALA A 75 1.57 8.34 0.10
CA ALA A 75 0.41 7.84 0.84
C ALA A 75 -0.16 8.88 1.80
N LEU A 76 0.67 9.65 2.50
CA LEU A 76 0.23 10.71 3.41
C LEU A 76 -0.24 11.96 2.66
N LEU A 77 0.54 12.38 1.65
CA LEU A 77 0.23 13.57 0.83
C LEU A 77 -1.11 13.45 0.11
N LYS A 78 -1.51 12.24 -0.31
CA LYS A 78 -2.83 11.99 -0.92
C LYS A 78 -4.00 12.46 -0.04
N PHE A 79 -3.83 12.49 1.28
CA PHE A 79 -4.86 12.91 2.25
C PHE A 79 -4.55 14.27 2.89
N GLY A 80 -3.64 15.05 2.28
CA GLY A 80 -3.25 16.37 2.77
C GLY A 80 -2.50 16.35 4.10
N ILE A 81 -1.82 15.24 4.40
CA ILE A 81 -0.96 15.10 5.59
C ILE A 81 0.46 15.44 5.14
N ASN A 82 0.87 16.69 5.35
CA ASN A 82 2.17 17.22 4.94
C ASN A 82 3.26 17.03 6.01
N GLU A 83 2.88 16.56 7.19
CA GLU A 83 3.77 16.35 8.33
C GLU A 83 3.87 14.86 8.67
N SER A 84 4.93 14.50 9.38
CA SER A 84 5.09 13.14 9.91
C SER A 84 3.99 12.82 10.92
N LEU A 85 3.55 11.56 10.93
CA LEU A 85 2.63 11.07 11.94
C LEU A 85 3.33 10.98 13.29
N THR A 86 2.72 11.57 14.32
CA THR A 86 3.18 11.64 15.71
C THR A 86 2.06 11.19 16.64
N LEU A 87 2.38 10.93 17.91
CA LEU A 87 1.37 10.59 18.92
C LEU A 87 0.23 11.62 18.99
N ILE A 88 0.53 12.89 18.76
CA ILE A 88 -0.41 14.02 18.88
C ILE A 88 -1.38 14.07 17.69
N ASN A 89 -0.86 13.89 16.46
CA ASN A 89 -1.66 14.07 15.24
C ASN A 89 -2.24 12.76 14.67
N TYR A 90 -1.79 11.60 15.16
CA TYR A 90 -2.09 10.30 14.55
C TYR A 90 -3.59 10.03 14.42
N SER A 91 -4.36 10.20 15.50
CA SER A 91 -5.80 9.90 15.51
C SER A 91 -6.56 10.76 14.50
N ARG A 92 -6.24 12.06 14.42
CA ARG A 92 -6.86 12.99 13.46
C ARG A 92 -6.50 12.61 12.02
N SER A 93 -5.23 12.33 11.76
CA SER A 93 -4.75 11.94 10.43
C SER A 93 -5.32 10.59 9.97
N ARG A 94 -5.42 9.61 10.88
CA ARG A 94 -6.08 8.33 10.62
C ARG A 94 -7.55 8.52 10.27
N GLN A 95 -8.26 9.37 11.01
CA GLN A 95 -9.67 9.65 10.75
C GLN A 95 -9.86 10.24 9.35
N LYS A 96 -9.03 11.20 8.93
CA LYS A 96 -9.02 11.72 7.54
C LYS A 96 -8.84 10.63 6.49
N ILE A 97 -8.02 9.61 6.75
CA ILE A 97 -7.77 8.50 5.81
C ILE A 97 -8.95 7.52 5.74
N ILE A 98 -9.67 7.34 6.85
CA ILE A 98 -10.83 6.46 6.95
C ILE A 98 -12.06 7.10 6.31
N ASP A 99 -12.30 8.37 6.61
CA ASP A 99 -13.46 9.12 6.12
C ASP A 99 -13.33 9.56 4.65
N PHE A 100 -12.16 9.31 4.06
CA PHE A 100 -11.93 9.68 2.67
C PHE A 100 -12.94 8.98 1.75
N PRO A 101 -13.71 9.75 0.96
CA PRO A 101 -14.81 9.19 0.19
C PRO A 101 -14.27 8.17 -0.82
N ILE A 102 -14.92 7.01 -0.86
CA ILE A 102 -14.68 6.03 -1.91
C ILE A 102 -15.28 6.64 -3.18
N LYS A 103 -14.43 6.97 -4.16
CA LYS A 103 -14.95 7.35 -5.49
C LYS A 103 -15.72 6.15 -6.03
N GLU A 104 -17.03 6.29 -6.14
CA GLU A 104 -17.86 5.30 -6.82
C GLU A 104 -17.35 5.16 -8.25
N LYS A 105 -17.13 3.91 -8.67
CA LYS A 105 -16.75 3.63 -10.04
C LYS A 105 -17.98 3.95 -10.89
N LEU A 106 -17.85 4.89 -11.83
CA LEU A 106 -18.92 5.20 -12.77
C LEU A 106 -19.37 3.89 -13.43
N LEU A 107 -20.68 3.65 -13.44
CA LEU A 107 -21.27 2.54 -14.18
C LEU A 107 -20.93 2.73 -15.66
N VAL A 108 -20.14 1.81 -16.20
CA VAL A 108 -19.79 1.80 -17.61
C VAL A 108 -20.99 1.25 -18.37
N ASN A 109 -21.50 2.02 -19.34
CA ASN A 109 -22.48 1.52 -20.28
C ASN A 109 -21.74 0.76 -21.39
N TYR A 110 -21.75 -0.57 -21.31
CA TYR A 110 -21.07 -1.45 -22.27
C TYR A 110 -21.69 -1.47 -23.66
N ASP A 111 -22.96 -1.05 -23.80
CA ASP A 111 -23.61 -0.93 -25.12
C ASP A 111 -23.09 0.27 -25.92
N LYS A 112 -22.50 1.26 -25.24
CA LYS A 112 -22.03 2.53 -25.85
C LYS A 112 -20.52 2.75 -25.76
N THR A 113 -19.79 1.86 -25.10
CA THR A 113 -18.37 2.08 -24.77
C THR A 113 -17.52 0.87 -25.16
N ILE A 114 -16.61 1.05 -26.12
CA ILE A 114 -15.60 0.05 -26.49
C ILE A 114 -14.26 0.48 -25.90
N PHE A 115 -13.61 -0.42 -25.16
CA PHE A 115 -12.24 -0.19 -24.68
C PHE A 115 -11.26 -0.82 -25.65
N VAL A 116 -10.40 0.01 -26.26
CA VAL A 116 -9.31 -0.47 -27.10
C VAL A 116 -8.01 -0.38 -26.31
N HIS A 117 -7.40 -1.53 -26.04
CA HIS A 117 -6.06 -1.61 -25.48
C HIS A 117 -5.04 -1.74 -26.61
N PHE A 118 -4.16 -0.76 -26.75
CA PHE A 118 -3.00 -0.85 -27.63
C PHE A 118 -1.85 -1.50 -26.88
N VAL A 119 -1.30 -2.58 -27.47
CA VAL A 119 -0.12 -3.31 -26.99
C VAL A 119 1.13 -2.71 -27.60
#